data_AF-A0A7W1PT01-F1
#
_entry.id   AF-A0A7W1PT01-F1
#
_cell.length_a   1.000
_cell.length_b   1.000
_cell.length_c   1.000
_cell.angle_alpha   90.00
_cell.angle_beta   90.00
_cell.angle_gamma   90.00
#
_symmetry.space_group_name_H-M   'P 1'
#
loop_
_entity.id
_entity.type
_entity.pdbx_description
1 polymer ?
#
loop_
_entity_poly.entity_id
_entity_poly.type
_entity_poly.pdbx_seq_one_letter_code
_entity_poly.pdbx_strand_id
1 'polypeptide(L)'
;VLVATPTGINLIGTIKNELLKSAELTGQWEFKLRQIEKGEYDFRVFVNEMKQMVSSLVSQVVQEKSNAMQSDSNLKCPKCKTAELVKGKTAVGCKNFSACGFKVTFMVSGIELNDEQLMAFVKTGNLKVKKDNIEGSIAFNNNYEAFFKEDAPKAVKAKVEKQVKKQVPLSDIICPKCKGKGFIKGSTAFGCSNWKTGCDYRLPLDSQIV
;
A
#
# COMPACT_ATOMS: atom_id res chain seq x y z
N VAL A 1 24.59 -31.21 27.55
CA VAL A 1 23.64 -30.08 27.67
C VAL A 1 22.48 -30.37 26.74
N LEU A 2 21.24 -30.31 27.21
CA LEU A 2 20.07 -30.41 26.34
C LEU A 2 19.74 -29.01 25.82
N VAL A 3 19.60 -28.89 24.50
CA VAL A 3 19.25 -27.62 23.83
C VAL A 3 18.05 -27.89 22.93
N ALA A 4 17.05 -27.01 23.00
CA ALA A 4 15.86 -27.12 22.17
C ALA A 4 16.19 -26.86 20.69
N THR A 5 15.51 -27.58 19.80
CA THR A 5 15.61 -27.32 18.36
C THR A 5 14.89 -26.02 17.99
N PRO A 6 15.29 -25.34 16.91
CA PRO A 6 14.58 -24.14 16.43
C PRO A 6 13.09 -24.39 16.20
N THR A 7 12.73 -25.59 15.71
CA THR A 7 11.34 -26.02 15.55
C THR A 7 10.60 -26.09 16.88
N GLY A 8 11.23 -26.63 17.92
CA GLY A 8 10.63 -26.71 19.26
C GLY A 8 10.38 -25.32 19.86
N ILE A 9 11.35 -24.41 19.70
CA ILE A 9 11.23 -23.01 20.16
C ILE A 9 10.05 -22.31 19.46
N ASN A 10 9.97 -22.45 18.13
CA ASN A 10 8.90 -21.84 17.34
C ASN A 10 7.51 -22.43 17.67
N LEU A 11 7.43 -23.73 17.93
CA LEU A 11 6.19 -24.40 18.29
C LEU A 11 5.66 -23.87 19.63
N ILE A 12 6.51 -23.78 20.65
CA ILE A 12 6.14 -23.20 21.95
C ILE A 12 5.77 -21.72 21.80
N GLY A 13 6.49 -20.96 20.97
CA GLY A 13 6.17 -19.57 20.66
C GLY A 13 4.80 -19.36 19.98
N THR A 14 4.25 -20.39 19.33
CA THR A 14 2.91 -20.34 18.72
C THR A 14 1.80 -20.39 19.77
N ILE A 15 2.07 -20.97 20.95
CA ILE A 15 1.11 -21.06 22.05
C ILE A 15 1.09 -19.72 22.79
N LYS A 16 0.11 -18.88 22.44
CA LYS A 16 -0.09 -17.56 23.04
C LYS A 16 -0.60 -17.61 24.48
N ASN A 17 -1.33 -18.67 24.82
CA ASN A 17 -1.92 -18.83 26.15
C ASN A 17 -0.84 -19.31 27.15
N GLU A 18 -0.54 -18.47 28.14
CA GLU A 18 0.45 -18.78 29.18
C GLU A 18 0.00 -19.90 30.13
N LEU A 19 -1.31 -20.09 30.35
CA LEU A 19 -1.82 -21.16 31.21
C LEU A 19 -1.46 -22.54 30.66
N LEU A 20 -1.48 -22.70 29.33
CA LEU A 20 -1.11 -23.96 28.66
C LEU A 20 0.40 -24.27 28.69
N LYS A 21 1.23 -23.29 29.04
CA LYS A 21 2.68 -23.44 29.18
C LYS A 21 3.13 -23.50 30.65
N SER A 22 2.21 -23.29 31.59
CA SER A 22 2.53 -23.21 33.01
C SER A 22 2.80 -24.57 33.62
N ALA A 23 4.01 -24.75 34.15
CA ALA A 23 4.37 -25.92 34.93
C ALA A 23 3.51 -26.06 36.21
N GLU A 24 3.01 -24.95 36.74
CA GLU A 24 2.15 -24.94 37.92
C GLU A 24 0.81 -25.63 37.64
N LEU A 25 0.18 -25.33 36.50
CA LEU A 25 -1.10 -25.92 36.13
C LEU A 25 -0.96 -27.44 35.99
N THR A 26 0.09 -27.91 35.31
CA THR A 26 0.42 -29.33 35.22
C THR A 26 0.62 -29.95 36.60
N GLY A 27 1.31 -29.24 37.50
CA GLY A 27 1.51 -29.70 38.89
C GLY A 27 0.20 -29.84 39.67
N GLN A 28 -0.73 -28.89 39.52
CA GLN A 28 -2.05 -28.97 40.16
C GLN A 28 -2.87 -30.16 39.65
N TRP A 29 -2.75 -30.52 38.37
CA TRP A 29 -3.44 -31.68 37.80
C TRP A 29 -2.88 -33.00 38.34
N GLU A 30 -1.55 -33.14 38.36
CA GLU A 30 -0.87 -34.30 38.94
C GLU A 30 -1.22 -34.47 40.43
N PHE A 31 -1.33 -33.37 41.17
CA PHE A 31 -1.78 -33.40 42.56
C PHE A 31 -3.21 -33.92 42.70
N LYS A 32 -4.16 -33.43 41.90
CA LYS A 32 -5.55 -33.91 41.92
C LYS A 32 -5.66 -35.38 41.52
N LEU A 33 -4.89 -35.83 40.53
CA LEU A 33 -4.82 -37.24 40.14
C LEU A 33 -4.39 -38.13 41.31
N ARG A 34 -3.40 -37.71 42.11
CA ARG A 34 -2.99 -38.43 43.33
C ARG A 34 -4.08 -38.45 44.41
N GLN A 35 -4.87 -37.38 44.54
CA GLN A 35 -5.97 -37.38 45.50
C GLN A 35 -7.10 -38.33 45.08
N ILE A 36 -7.36 -38.45 43.78
CA ILE A 36 -8.32 -39.43 43.24
C ILE A 36 -7.84 -40.85 43.53
N GLU A 37 -6.56 -41.13 43.33
CA GLU A 37 -5.95 -42.43 43.66
C GLU A 37 -6.15 -42.81 45.13
N LYS A 38 -6.08 -41.82 46.04
CA LYS A 38 -6.31 -42.00 47.48
C LYS A 38 -7.78 -42.04 47.89
N GLY A 39 -8.71 -41.77 46.97
CA GLY A 39 -10.15 -41.63 47.28
C GLY A 39 -10.52 -40.34 48.02
N GLU A 40 -9.60 -39.36 48.09
CA GLU A 40 -9.79 -38.07 48.75
C GLU A 40 -10.47 -37.04 47.85
N TYR A 41 -10.56 -37.33 46.54
CA TYR A 41 -11.14 -36.43 45.55
C TYR A 41 -12.01 -37.19 44.55
N ASP A 42 -13.19 -36.64 44.25
CA ASP A 42 -14.15 -37.28 43.38
C ASP A 42 -13.75 -37.13 41.90
N PHE A 43 -13.70 -38.25 41.19
CA PHE A 43 -13.32 -38.30 39.78
C PHE A 43 -14.30 -37.51 38.88
N ARG A 44 -15.60 -37.47 39.20
CA ARG A 44 -16.59 -36.75 38.38
C ARG A 44 -16.40 -35.24 38.51
N VAL A 45 -16.06 -34.76 39.72
CA VAL A 45 -15.71 -33.36 39.96
C VAL A 45 -14.48 -32.98 39.12
N PHE A 46 -13.41 -33.78 39.16
CA PHE A 46 -12.21 -33.58 38.35
C PHE A 46 -12.52 -33.42 36.86
N VAL A 47 -13.31 -34.32 36.30
CA VAL A 47 -13.68 -34.30 34.87
C VAL A 47 -14.50 -33.06 34.53
N ASN A 48 -15.40 -32.63 35.42
CA ASN A 48 -16.20 -31.42 35.18
C ASN A 48 -15.33 -30.16 35.19
N GLU A 49 -14.39 -30.03 36.12
CA GLU A 49 -13.42 -28.94 36.14
C GLU A 49 -12.54 -28.93 34.88
N MET A 50 -12.09 -30.11 34.44
CA MET A 50 -11.32 -30.26 33.20
C MET A 50 -12.11 -29.78 31.99
N LYS A 51 -13.38 -30.18 31.86
CA LYS A 51 -14.26 -29.73 30.78
C LYS A 51 -14.46 -28.22 30.78
N GLN A 52 -14.66 -27.62 31.96
CA GLN A 52 -14.81 -26.17 32.09
C GLN A 52 -13.54 -25.43 31.66
N MET A 53 -12.37 -25.91 32.09
CA MET A 53 -11.08 -25.33 31.73
C MET A 53 -10.80 -25.45 30.22
N VAL A 54 -11.01 -26.62 29.63
CA VAL A 54 -10.84 -26.81 28.18
C VAL A 54 -11.82 -25.92 27.40
N SER A 55 -13.08 -25.86 27.81
CA SER A 55 -14.09 -25.04 27.15
C SER A 55 -13.76 -23.54 27.20
N SER A 56 -13.27 -23.05 28.33
CA SER A 56 -12.87 -21.64 28.47
C SER A 56 -11.64 -21.31 27.62
N LEU A 57 -10.63 -22.20 27.60
CA LEU A 57 -9.44 -22.05 26.78
C LEU A 57 -9.75 -22.06 25.28
N VAL A 58 -10.60 -23.00 24.83
CA VAL A 58 -11.03 -23.06 23.42
C VAL A 58 -11.79 -21.77 23.04
N SER A 59 -12.66 -21.30 23.92
CA SER A 59 -13.42 -20.05 23.70
C SER A 59 -12.49 -18.85 23.57
N GLN A 60 -11.45 -18.75 24.40
CA GLN A 60 -10.43 -17.68 24.31
C GLN A 60 -9.69 -17.73 22.98
N VAL A 61 -9.24 -18.91 22.53
CA VAL A 61 -8.52 -19.04 21.24
C VAL A 61 -9.42 -18.71 20.05
N VAL A 62 -10.70 -19.10 20.10
CA VAL A 62 -11.68 -18.75 19.07
C VAL A 62 -11.93 -17.24 19.05
N GLN A 63 -12.08 -16.61 20.22
CA GLN A 63 -12.22 -15.16 20.35
C GLN A 63 -10.98 -14.40 19.89
N GLU A 64 -9.78 -14.90 20.19
CA GLU A 64 -8.53 -14.34 19.68
C GLU A 64 -8.43 -14.44 18.16
N LYS A 65 -8.91 -15.53 17.54
CA LYS A 65 -9.02 -15.63 16.08
C LYS A 65 -10.03 -14.64 15.49
N SER A 66 -11.17 -14.42 16.15
CA SER A 66 -12.11 -13.37 15.72
C SER A 66 -11.55 -11.97 15.91
N ASN A 67 -10.75 -11.75 16.96
CA ASN A 67 -10.08 -10.47 17.22
C ASN A 67 -8.88 -10.25 16.28
N ALA A 68 -8.19 -11.31 15.85
CA ALA A 68 -7.19 -11.26 14.78
C ALA A 68 -7.82 -10.98 13.40
N MET A 69 -9.12 -11.24 13.24
CA MET A 69 -9.90 -10.78 12.08
C MET A 69 -10.51 -9.36 12.28
N GLN A 70 -10.39 -8.82 13.49
CA GLN A 70 -10.73 -7.44 13.87
C GLN A 70 -9.48 -6.64 14.32
N SER A 71 -8.33 -6.82 13.67
CA SER A 71 -7.19 -5.93 13.90
C SER A 71 -7.28 -4.70 12.99
N ASP A 72 -8.21 -3.78 13.30
CA ASP A 72 -8.14 -2.32 12.98
C ASP A 72 -9.47 -1.56 13.26
N SER A 73 -10.19 -1.90 14.34
CA SER A 73 -11.46 -1.25 14.70
C SER A 73 -11.33 0.17 15.28
N ASN A 74 -10.44 1.00 14.74
CA ASN A 74 -10.50 2.46 14.91
C ASN A 74 -10.03 3.24 13.67
N LEU A 75 -10.11 2.64 12.48
CA LEU A 75 -9.98 3.41 11.25
C LEU A 75 -11.30 4.09 10.90
N LYS A 76 -11.32 5.42 11.01
CA LYS A 76 -12.38 6.27 10.50
C LYS A 76 -12.34 6.28 8.97
N CYS A 77 -13.52 6.23 8.35
CA CYS A 77 -13.63 6.27 6.90
C CYS A 77 -12.98 7.56 6.33
N PRO A 78 -12.07 7.47 5.34
CA PRO A 78 -11.42 8.64 4.76
C PRO A 78 -12.38 9.57 4.00
N LYS A 79 -13.52 9.02 3.52
CA LYS A 79 -14.56 9.77 2.80
C LYS A 79 -15.50 10.54 3.74
N CYS A 80 -16.07 9.90 4.76
CA CYS A 80 -17.05 10.56 5.64
C CYS A 80 -16.51 10.95 7.03
N LYS A 81 -15.37 10.41 7.46
CA LYS A 81 -14.70 10.64 8.77
C LYS A 81 -15.54 10.36 10.02
N THR A 82 -16.80 9.97 9.86
CA THR A 82 -17.78 9.78 10.94
C THR A 82 -17.95 8.32 11.33
N ALA A 83 -17.93 7.42 10.36
CA ALA A 83 -18.18 6.00 10.57
C ALA A 83 -16.89 5.18 10.42
N GLU A 84 -16.85 4.05 11.12
CA GLU A 84 -15.78 3.07 11.06
C GLU A 84 -15.72 2.36 9.71
N LEU A 85 -14.56 1.82 9.38
CA LEU A 85 -14.39 0.91 8.26
C LEU A 85 -14.64 -0.54 8.67
N VAL A 86 -15.23 -1.29 7.74
CA VAL A 86 -15.54 -2.70 7.89
C VAL A 86 -14.83 -3.46 6.77
N LYS A 87 -14.07 -4.49 7.16
CA LYS A 87 -13.44 -5.41 6.22
C LYS A 87 -14.39 -6.55 5.88
N GLY A 88 -14.71 -6.70 4.59
CA GLY A 88 -15.42 -7.85 4.04
C GLY A 88 -14.47 -8.81 3.31
N LYS A 89 -15.04 -9.88 2.73
CA LYS A 89 -14.27 -10.91 2.00
C LYS A 89 -13.63 -10.41 0.70
N THR A 90 -14.23 -9.40 0.05
CA THR A 90 -13.80 -8.91 -1.28
C THR A 90 -13.51 -7.42 -1.31
N ALA A 91 -13.82 -6.70 -0.23
CA ALA A 91 -13.63 -5.25 -0.16
C ALA A 91 -13.61 -4.76 1.29
N VAL A 92 -12.97 -3.62 1.51
CA VAL A 92 -13.09 -2.79 2.72
C VAL A 92 -14.02 -1.63 2.40
N GLY A 93 -15.02 -1.38 3.26
CA GLY A 93 -16.01 -0.34 3.04
C GLY A 93 -16.42 0.38 4.30
N CYS A 94 -17.10 1.51 4.16
CA CYS A 94 -17.64 2.26 5.29
C CYS A 94 -18.80 1.49 5.94
N LYS A 95 -18.84 1.45 7.29
CA LYS A 95 -19.96 0.87 8.07
C LYS A 95 -21.30 1.53 7.72
N ASN A 96 -21.28 2.83 7.43
CA ASN A 96 -22.44 3.56 6.92
C ASN A 96 -22.38 3.68 5.39
N PHE A 97 -22.38 2.53 4.69
CA PHE A 97 -22.30 2.50 3.24
C PHE A 97 -23.48 3.21 2.57
N SER A 98 -24.69 3.12 3.11
CA SER A 98 -25.89 3.75 2.52
C SER A 98 -25.78 5.27 2.41
N ALA A 99 -25.11 5.94 3.36
CA ALA A 99 -24.91 7.39 3.32
C ALA A 99 -23.55 7.81 2.70
N CYS A 100 -22.51 6.99 2.84
CA CYS A 100 -21.14 7.34 2.41
C CYS A 100 -20.77 6.74 1.04
N GLY A 101 -21.17 5.51 0.76
CA GLY A 101 -20.85 4.79 -0.48
C GLY A 101 -19.37 4.42 -0.66
N PHE A 102 -18.53 4.56 0.38
CA PHE A 102 -17.10 4.25 0.27
C PHE A 102 -16.84 2.73 0.30
N LYS A 103 -16.12 2.24 -0.72
CA LYS A 103 -15.73 0.83 -0.86
C LYS A 103 -14.44 0.73 -1.70
N VAL A 104 -13.49 -0.07 -1.25
CA VAL A 104 -12.25 -0.39 -1.95
C VAL A 104 -12.10 -1.90 -2.03
N THR A 105 -11.94 -2.43 -3.24
CA THR A 105 -11.76 -3.86 -3.51
C THR A 105 -10.29 -4.27 -3.41
N PHE A 106 -10.02 -5.58 -3.22
CA PHE A 106 -8.64 -6.10 -3.25
C PHE A 106 -8.00 -6.00 -4.64
N MET A 107 -8.80 -5.92 -5.69
CA MET A 107 -8.33 -5.72 -7.05
C MET A 107 -8.52 -4.25 -7.44
N VAL A 108 -7.42 -3.53 -7.65
CA VAL A 108 -7.42 -2.11 -8.04
C VAL A 108 -6.64 -1.96 -9.34
N SER A 109 -7.32 -1.55 -10.42
CA SER A 109 -6.70 -1.33 -11.74
C SER A 109 -5.86 -2.53 -12.25
N GLY A 110 -6.26 -3.77 -11.93
CA GLY A 110 -5.55 -5.00 -12.28
C GLY A 110 -4.45 -5.44 -11.32
N ILE A 111 -4.26 -4.72 -10.20
CA ILE A 111 -3.30 -5.07 -9.15
C ILE A 111 -4.05 -5.73 -8.00
N GLU A 112 -3.61 -6.91 -7.60
CA GLU A 112 -4.12 -7.60 -6.41
C GLU A 112 -3.37 -7.12 -5.17
N LEU A 113 -4.11 -6.56 -4.22
CA LEU A 113 -3.60 -6.13 -2.93
C LEU A 113 -3.84 -7.21 -1.89
N ASN A 114 -2.80 -7.53 -1.12
CA ASN A 114 -2.97 -8.38 0.05
C ASN A 114 -3.60 -7.59 1.21
N ASP A 115 -4.07 -8.29 2.24
CA ASP A 115 -4.75 -7.71 3.39
C ASP A 115 -3.96 -6.55 4.04
N GLU A 116 -2.67 -6.74 4.25
CA GLU A 116 -1.80 -5.72 4.85
C GLU A 116 -1.67 -4.46 3.97
N GLN A 117 -1.58 -4.65 2.66
CA GLN A 117 -1.46 -3.56 1.68
C GLN A 117 -2.76 -2.77 1.54
N LEU A 118 -3.91 -3.46 1.53
CA LEU A 118 -5.21 -2.81 1.46
C LEU A 118 -5.48 -1.97 2.71
N MET A 119 -5.16 -2.50 3.89
CA MET A 119 -5.32 -1.78 5.16
C MET A 119 -4.38 -0.58 5.24
N ALA A 120 -3.12 -0.75 4.82
CA ALA A 120 -2.16 0.36 4.73
C ALA A 120 -2.66 1.46 3.77
N PHE A 121 -3.14 1.10 2.57
CA PHE A 121 -3.66 2.05 1.59
C PHE A 121 -4.86 2.83 2.13
N VAL A 122 -5.79 2.14 2.76
CA VAL A 122 -6.98 2.75 3.35
C VAL A 122 -6.63 3.72 4.49
N LYS A 123 -5.53 3.47 5.21
CA LYS A 123 -5.01 4.32 6.29
C LYS A 123 -4.27 5.56 5.79
N THR A 124 -3.39 5.40 4.81
CA THR A 124 -2.49 6.46 4.33
C THR A 124 -3.06 7.24 3.13
N GLY A 125 -4.00 6.63 2.41
CA GLY A 125 -4.54 7.15 1.15
C GLY A 125 -3.60 6.99 -0.05
N ASN A 126 -2.40 6.43 0.14
CA ASN A 126 -1.42 6.20 -0.92
C ASN A 126 -0.60 4.93 -0.64
N LEU A 127 -0.43 4.07 -1.64
CA LEU A 127 0.35 2.83 -1.53
C LEU A 127 1.25 2.65 -2.75
N LYS A 128 2.56 2.51 -2.53
CA LYS A 128 3.51 2.20 -3.61
C LYS A 128 3.40 0.73 -3.99
N VAL A 129 3.17 0.45 -5.26
CA VAL A 129 3.04 -0.89 -5.82
C VAL A 129 3.69 -0.97 -7.20
N LYS A 130 4.00 -2.17 -7.65
CA LYS A 130 4.50 -2.41 -9.01
C LYS A 130 3.41 -3.10 -9.80
N LYS A 131 3.13 -2.59 -11.01
CA LYS A 131 2.24 -3.22 -11.98
C LYS A 131 3.04 -3.52 -13.23
N ASP A 132 3.18 -4.78 -13.61
CA ASP A 132 3.85 -5.19 -14.86
C ASP A 132 5.23 -4.54 -15.07
N ASN A 133 6.09 -4.55 -14.04
CA ASN A 133 7.41 -3.87 -13.99
C ASN A 133 7.40 -2.34 -14.01
N ILE A 134 6.23 -1.69 -13.98
CA ILE A 134 6.09 -0.25 -13.83
C ILE A 134 5.94 0.09 -12.35
N GLU A 135 6.83 0.93 -11.83
CA GLU A 135 6.70 1.48 -10.48
C GLU A 135 5.60 2.53 -10.46
N GLY A 136 4.73 2.46 -9.46
CA GLY A 136 3.67 3.46 -9.28
C GLY A 136 3.06 3.42 -7.91
N SER A 137 2.02 4.22 -7.75
CA SER A 137 1.34 4.46 -6.49
C SER A 137 -0.17 4.34 -6.69
N ILE A 138 -0.85 3.52 -5.88
CA ILE A 138 -2.31 3.57 -5.79
C ILE A 138 -2.69 4.77 -4.93
N ALA A 139 -3.61 5.59 -5.44
CA ALA A 139 -4.12 6.79 -4.79
C ALA A 139 -5.65 6.88 -4.93
N PHE A 140 -6.28 7.73 -4.12
CA PHE A 140 -7.71 8.07 -4.26
C PHE A 140 -7.92 9.26 -5.20
N ASN A 141 -8.92 9.19 -6.07
CA ASN A 141 -9.38 10.34 -6.86
C ASN A 141 -10.32 11.24 -6.04
N ASN A 142 -10.85 12.31 -6.66
CA ASN A 142 -11.80 13.22 -6.00
C ASN A 142 -13.10 12.52 -5.53
N ASN A 143 -13.43 11.37 -6.10
CA ASN A 143 -14.59 10.56 -5.75
C ASN A 143 -14.27 9.45 -4.72
N TYR A 144 -13.04 9.39 -4.21
CA TYR A 144 -12.52 8.35 -3.33
C TYR A 144 -12.50 6.94 -3.95
N GLU A 145 -12.35 6.87 -5.27
CA GLU A 145 -12.10 5.62 -5.98
C GLU A 145 -10.60 5.39 -6.08
N ALA A 146 -10.16 4.15 -5.84
CA ALA A 146 -8.76 3.77 -5.89
C ALA A 146 -8.30 3.60 -7.34
N PHE A 147 -7.22 4.29 -7.74
CA PHE A 147 -6.63 4.18 -9.06
C PHE A 147 -5.11 4.07 -8.97
N PHE A 148 -4.50 3.40 -9.94
CA PHE A 148 -3.04 3.33 -10.05
C PHE A 148 -2.51 4.55 -10.81
N LYS A 149 -1.58 5.26 -10.19
CA LYS A 149 -0.80 6.34 -10.80
C LYS A 149 0.61 5.83 -11.04
N GLU A 150 1.02 5.76 -12.30
CA GLU A 150 2.40 5.45 -12.65
C GLU A 150 3.33 6.51 -12.07
N ASP A 151 4.41 6.07 -11.41
CA ASP A 151 5.45 6.98 -10.99
C ASP A 151 6.12 7.46 -12.27
N ALA A 152 6.19 8.78 -12.47
CA ALA A 152 6.99 9.33 -13.54
C ALA A 152 8.38 8.67 -13.48
N PRO A 153 8.96 8.26 -14.62
CA PRO A 153 10.22 7.52 -14.63
C PRO A 153 11.21 8.24 -13.72
N LYS A 154 11.71 7.53 -12.70
CA LYS A 154 12.69 8.08 -11.76
C LYS A 154 13.77 8.72 -12.61
N ALA A 155 13.83 10.05 -12.56
CA ALA A 155 14.90 10.80 -13.18
C ALA A 155 16.19 10.17 -12.66
N VAL A 156 16.88 9.44 -13.55
CA VAL A 156 18.31 9.20 -13.40
C VAL A 156 18.88 10.57 -13.05
N LYS A 157 19.59 10.64 -11.92
CA LYS A 157 20.35 11.83 -11.54
C LYS A 157 21.46 12.05 -12.57
N ALA A 158 21.12 12.45 -13.78
CA ALA A 158 21.94 13.39 -14.52
C ALA A 158 21.77 14.71 -13.76
N LYS A 159 22.91 15.29 -13.39
CA LYS A 159 23.01 16.57 -12.68
C LYS A 159 21.98 17.56 -13.23
N VAL A 160 21.24 18.15 -12.30
CA VAL A 160 20.24 19.19 -12.54
C VAL A 160 20.90 20.34 -13.30
N GLU A 161 20.39 20.65 -14.48
CA GLU A 161 20.25 22.04 -14.92
C GLU A 161 19.00 22.17 -15.80
N LYS A 162 17.90 22.57 -15.15
CA LYS A 162 16.74 23.31 -15.65
C LYS A 162 16.48 23.23 -17.17
N GLN A 163 15.57 22.37 -17.60
CA GLN A 163 14.86 22.58 -18.87
C GLN A 163 13.63 23.47 -18.64
N VAL A 164 13.93 24.76 -18.45
CA VAL A 164 13.02 25.84 -18.82
C VAL A 164 12.88 25.78 -20.34
N LYS A 165 11.65 25.85 -20.88
CA LYS A 165 11.40 26.11 -22.31
C LYS A 165 12.17 27.38 -22.73
N LYS A 166 13.37 27.24 -23.30
CA LYS A 166 14.10 28.35 -23.93
C LYS A 166 13.83 28.28 -25.41
N GLN A 167 12.98 29.19 -25.88
CA GLN A 167 12.96 29.62 -27.27
C GLN A 167 14.38 30.06 -27.62
N VAL A 168 15.00 29.44 -28.64
CA VAL A 168 16.27 29.91 -29.18
C VAL A 168 16.02 31.28 -29.81
N PRO A 169 16.77 32.33 -29.44
CA PRO A 169 16.64 33.63 -30.08
C PRO A 169 17.03 33.49 -31.57
N LEU A 170 16.14 33.98 -32.43
CA LEU A 170 16.18 33.93 -33.90
C LEU A 170 17.46 34.56 -34.53
N SER A 171 18.32 35.19 -33.72
CA SER A 171 19.52 35.90 -34.12
C SER A 171 20.73 34.99 -34.46
N ASP A 172 20.74 33.73 -34.02
CA ASP A 172 21.91 32.84 -34.17
C ASP A 172 21.74 31.74 -35.24
N ILE A 173 20.60 31.71 -35.93
CA ILE A 173 20.35 30.75 -37.00
C ILE A 173 21.07 31.19 -38.27
N ILE A 174 21.88 30.30 -38.82
CA ILE A 174 22.64 30.55 -40.05
C ILE A 174 21.74 30.25 -41.25
N CYS A 175 21.65 31.20 -42.18
CA CYS A 175 20.89 31.00 -43.41
C CYS A 175 21.59 29.96 -44.31
N PRO A 176 20.93 28.87 -44.73
CA PRO A 176 21.53 27.84 -45.58
C PRO A 176 21.85 28.34 -46.99
N LYS A 177 21.19 29.42 -47.45
CA LYS A 177 21.40 29.96 -48.81
C LYS A 177 22.61 30.89 -48.90
N CYS A 178 22.82 31.77 -47.92
CA CYS A 178 23.88 32.78 -47.98
C CYS A 178 24.89 32.70 -46.83
N LYS A 179 24.73 31.75 -45.90
CA LYS A 179 25.53 31.61 -44.66
C LYS A 179 25.55 32.85 -43.76
N GLY A 180 24.68 33.82 -44.01
CA GLY A 180 24.48 34.99 -43.16
C GLY A 180 23.81 34.61 -41.84
N LYS A 181 24.10 35.38 -40.78
CA LYS A 181 23.55 35.13 -39.45
C LYS A 181 22.24 35.88 -39.24
N GLY A 182 21.26 35.17 -38.70
CA GLY A 182 20.01 35.73 -38.21
C GLY A 182 18.90 35.82 -39.26
N PHE A 183 17.68 35.72 -38.75
CA PHE A 183 16.45 35.92 -39.53
C PHE A 183 15.67 37.10 -38.95
N ILE A 184 14.95 37.80 -39.82
CA ILE A 184 14.07 38.92 -39.49
C ILE A 184 12.62 38.44 -39.62
N LYS A 185 11.77 38.77 -38.63
CA LYS A 185 10.34 38.44 -38.65
C LYS A 185 9.57 39.35 -39.61
N GLY A 186 8.96 38.75 -40.63
CA GLY A 186 7.94 39.38 -41.48
C GLY A 186 6.52 39.00 -41.05
N SER A 187 5.50 39.51 -41.75
CA SER A 187 4.09 39.25 -41.45
C SER A 187 3.66 37.82 -41.79
N THR A 188 4.28 37.18 -42.78
CA THR A 188 3.91 35.85 -43.27
C THR A 188 5.02 34.80 -43.14
N ALA A 189 6.26 35.21 -42.89
CA ALA A 189 7.43 34.34 -42.83
C ALA A 189 8.62 35.04 -42.13
N PHE A 190 9.61 34.26 -41.68
CA PHE A 190 10.92 34.79 -41.30
C PHE A 190 11.83 34.88 -42.53
N GLY A 191 12.32 36.07 -42.86
CA GLY A 191 13.24 36.30 -43.98
C GLY A 191 14.69 36.39 -43.52
N CYS A 192 15.64 36.00 -44.37
CA CYS A 192 17.07 36.17 -44.07
C CYS A 192 17.44 37.65 -43.81
N SER A 193 18.32 37.91 -42.84
CA SER A 193 18.82 39.27 -42.54
C SER A 193 19.50 39.95 -43.73
N ASN A 194 20.16 39.17 -44.59
CA ASN A 194 20.86 39.61 -45.78
C ASN A 194 19.96 39.70 -47.04
N TRP A 195 18.66 39.91 -46.88
CA TRP A 195 17.76 40.04 -48.03
C TRP A 195 18.07 41.24 -48.92
N LYS A 196 18.57 42.34 -48.34
CA LYS A 196 19.00 43.53 -49.09
C LYS A 196 20.25 43.30 -49.94
N THR A 197 21.06 42.28 -49.62
CA THR A 197 22.24 41.89 -50.41
C THR A 197 21.92 40.76 -51.40
N GLY A 198 20.64 40.42 -51.58
CA GLY A 198 20.16 39.48 -52.61
C GLY A 198 19.73 38.10 -52.09
N CYS A 199 19.67 37.87 -50.78
CA CYS A 199 19.21 36.59 -50.23
C CYS A 199 17.69 36.55 -49.98
N ASP A 200 16.95 35.83 -50.82
CA ASP A 200 15.49 35.68 -50.77
C ASP A 200 14.97 34.52 -49.88
N TYR A 201 15.84 33.88 -49.09
CA TYR A 201 15.47 32.70 -48.28
C TYR A 201 14.46 33.05 -47.18
N ARG A 202 13.38 32.25 -47.07
CA ARG A 202 12.27 32.45 -46.13
C ARG A 202 11.91 31.15 -45.41
N LEU A 203 11.61 31.26 -44.13
CA LEU A 203 11.11 30.16 -43.27
C LEU A 203 9.63 30.40 -42.92
N PRO A 204 8.76 29.39 -43.08
CA PRO A 204 7.38 29.43 -42.61
C PRO A 204 7.30 29.68 -41.09
N LEU A 205 6.32 30.46 -40.64
CA LEU A 205 6.10 30.79 -39.22
C LEU A 205 5.86 29.55 -38.33
N ASP A 206 5.37 28.47 -38.93
CA ASP A 206 5.04 27.21 -38.25
C ASP A 206 6.20 26.21 -38.19
N SER A 207 7.37 26.59 -38.72
CA SER A 207 8.55 25.72 -38.69
C SER A 207 9.11 25.73 -37.26
N GLN A 208 8.86 24.65 -36.51
CA GLN A 208 9.59 24.37 -35.28
C GLN A 208 11.07 24.20 -35.63
N ILE A 209 11.84 25.26 -35.43
CA ILE A 209 13.30 25.19 -35.47
C ILE A 209 13.70 24.43 -34.21
N VAL A 210 14.07 23.15 -34.39
CA VAL A 210 14.65 22.28 -33.36
C VAL A 210 16.06 22.77 -33.04
#